data_AF-A0A9Q3CGQ7-F1
#
_entry.id   AF-A0A9Q3CGQ7-F1
#
_cell.length_a   1.000
_cell.length_b   1.000
_cell.length_c   1.000
_cell.angle_alpha   90.00
_cell.angle_beta   90.00
_cell.angle_gamma   90.00
#
_symmetry.space_group_name_H-M   'P 1'
#
loop_
_entity.id
_entity.type
_entity.pdbx_description
1 polymer ?
#
loop_
_entity_poly.entity_id
_entity_poly.type
_entity_poly.pdbx_seq_one_letter_code
_entity_poly.pdbx_strand_id
1 'polypeptide(L)'
;MSASEDVKEKIEAMQGYEEKNWTKLKEELTTEWGRVEPDRRYRPESLEKLFNNTKKEGEIRNLTKDKRFIGEYEKIINYLYKYGYIRRKFDHNEKLYSSFSPEIRTSIIEEMIRDKVMIQARDGGYIVPEIEVLKSYIKKELETVIISRDRVEDKISQDKLNYPHLYKAQENKVKFEDETMENSLNQLKDLNKKIEEKQRPRIQNQEEEK
;
A
#
# COMPACT_ATOMS: atom_id res chain seq x y z
N MET A 1 48.80 1.38 -0.65
CA MET A 1 48.47 0.41 0.40
C MET A 1 47.09 -0.11 0.10
N SER A 2 46.91 -1.43 0.03
CA SER A 2 45.60 -2.03 -0.23
C SER A 2 44.80 -2.05 1.07
N ALA A 3 43.47 -1.92 1.01
CA ALA A 3 42.62 -1.95 2.21
C ALA A 3 42.77 -3.25 3.05
N SER A 4 43.40 -4.29 2.50
CA SER A 4 43.72 -5.53 3.20
C SER A 4 44.97 -5.44 4.08
N GLU A 5 45.94 -4.59 3.73
CA GLU A 5 47.11 -4.34 4.59
C GLU A 5 46.69 -3.62 5.87
N ASP A 6 45.81 -2.61 5.77
CA ASP A 6 45.42 -1.75 6.88
C ASP A 6 44.65 -2.50 7.99
N VAL A 7 43.83 -3.49 7.62
CA VAL A 7 43.08 -4.31 8.59
C VAL A 7 44.02 -5.23 9.35
N LYS A 8 44.99 -5.84 8.65
CA LYS A 8 45.97 -6.73 9.28
C LYS A 8 46.84 -5.98 10.28
N GLU A 9 47.35 -4.81 9.91
CA GLU A 9 48.18 -3.97 10.78
C GLU A 9 47.42 -3.55 12.05
N LYS A 10 46.14 -3.17 11.92
CA LYS A 10 45.30 -2.85 13.08
C LYS A 10 45.05 -4.04 14.00
N ILE A 11 44.86 -5.24 13.46
CA ILE A 11 44.69 -6.45 14.27
C ILE A 11 45.99 -6.79 15.00
N GLU A 12 47.14 -6.66 14.34
CA GLU A 12 48.45 -6.90 14.94
C GLU A 12 48.78 -5.88 16.06
N ALA A 13 48.23 -4.67 15.98
CA ALA A 13 48.34 -3.63 17.00
C ALA A 13 47.35 -3.78 18.19
N MET A 14 46.43 -4.75 18.15
CA MET A 14 45.47 -4.99 19.23
C MET A 14 46.13 -5.71 20.41
N GLN A 15 45.81 -5.27 21.62
CA GLN A 15 46.46 -5.80 22.83
C GLN A 15 46.08 -7.27 23.06
N GLY A 16 44.86 -7.69 22.71
CA GLY A 16 44.46 -9.09 22.74
C GLY A 16 45.23 -9.97 21.74
N TYR A 17 45.71 -9.41 20.63
CA TYR A 17 46.56 -10.12 19.66
C TYR A 17 47.98 -10.30 20.22
N GLU A 18 48.57 -9.24 20.77
CA GLU A 18 49.89 -9.26 21.39
C GLU A 18 49.95 -10.22 22.60
N GLU A 19 48.93 -10.17 23.47
CA GLU A 19 48.83 -11.02 24.67
C GLU A 19 48.37 -12.45 24.37
N LYS A 20 48.05 -12.78 23.11
CA LYS A 20 47.41 -14.04 22.69
C LYS A 20 46.14 -14.36 23.50
N ASN A 21 45.46 -13.32 23.97
CA ASN A 21 44.23 -13.42 24.73
C ASN A 21 43.03 -13.33 23.79
N TRP A 22 42.53 -14.50 23.38
CA TRP A 22 41.42 -14.60 22.44
C TRP A 22 40.13 -13.90 22.90
N THR A 23 39.86 -13.87 24.20
CA THR A 23 38.67 -13.23 24.75
C THR A 23 38.77 -11.71 24.60
N LYS A 24 39.92 -11.14 24.95
CA LYS A 24 40.19 -9.70 24.82
C LYS A 24 40.26 -9.27 23.35
N LEU A 25 40.93 -10.05 22.51
CA LEU A 25 41.00 -9.81 21.07
C LEU A 25 39.59 -9.80 20.46
N LYS A 26 38.72 -10.73 20.87
CA LYS A 26 37.33 -10.75 20.42
C LYS A 26 36.56 -9.50 20.82
N GLU A 27 36.76 -8.96 22.03
CA GLU A 27 36.14 -7.72 22.47
C GLU A 27 36.63 -6.51 21.67
N GLU A 28 37.94 -6.42 21.42
CA GLU A 28 38.57 -5.36 20.62
C GLU A 28 38.09 -5.39 19.16
N LEU A 29 38.07 -6.59 18.55
CA LEU A 29 37.51 -6.81 17.20
C LEU A 29 36.03 -6.42 17.13
N THR A 30 35.25 -6.77 18.16
CA THR A 30 33.81 -6.45 18.22
C THR A 30 33.58 -4.95 18.44
N THR A 31 34.49 -4.27 19.11
CA THR A 31 34.42 -2.83 19.36
C THR A 31 34.76 -2.02 18.11
N GLU A 32 35.84 -2.40 17.42
CA GLU A 32 36.34 -1.70 16.23
C GLU A 32 35.53 -2.05 14.97
N TRP A 33 35.11 -3.31 14.80
CA TRP A 33 34.43 -3.80 13.60
C TRP A 33 33.10 -4.52 13.85
N GLY A 34 32.82 -4.94 15.08
CA GLY A 34 31.57 -5.62 15.44
C GLY A 34 30.36 -4.71 15.55
N ARG A 35 30.52 -3.39 15.45
CA ARG A 35 29.42 -2.46 15.13
C ARG A 35 29.05 -2.57 13.65
N VAL A 36 28.62 -3.75 13.24
CA VAL A 36 27.74 -3.85 12.09
C VAL A 36 26.44 -3.23 12.58
N GLU A 37 26.16 -1.98 12.20
CA GLU A 37 24.76 -1.53 12.27
C GLU A 37 23.96 -2.62 11.59
N PRO A 38 23.03 -3.30 12.29
CA PRO A 38 22.32 -4.43 11.71
C PRO A 38 21.74 -3.92 10.41
N ASP A 39 22.19 -4.49 9.27
CA ASP A 39 21.89 -4.02 7.92
C ASP A 39 20.51 -3.38 7.93
N ARG A 40 20.47 -2.03 7.89
CA ARG A 40 19.37 -1.24 8.48
C ARG A 40 18.07 -1.61 7.81
N ARG A 41 17.40 -2.64 8.33
CA ARG A 41 16.25 -3.28 7.69
C ARG A 41 15.16 -2.26 7.50
N TYR A 42 14.99 -1.38 8.50
CA TYR A 42 14.11 -0.24 8.45
C TYR A 42 14.77 0.99 9.05
N ARG A 43 14.42 2.16 8.52
CA ARG A 43 14.79 3.47 9.05
C ARG A 43 13.51 4.25 9.39
N PRO A 44 13.54 5.35 10.16
CA PRO A 44 12.35 6.16 10.39
C PRO A 44 11.61 6.55 9.10
N GLU A 45 12.37 6.80 8.01
CA GLU A 45 11.81 7.12 6.69
C GLU A 45 11.07 5.94 6.05
N SER A 46 11.26 4.70 6.53
CA SER A 46 10.50 3.53 6.06
C SER A 46 9.01 3.67 6.34
N LEU A 47 8.61 4.33 7.44
CA LEU A 47 7.20 4.62 7.71
C LEU A 47 6.63 5.64 6.72
N GLU A 48 7.37 6.71 6.44
CA GLU A 48 6.96 7.70 5.44
C GLU A 48 6.84 7.08 4.05
N LYS A 49 7.77 6.20 3.67
CA LYS A 49 7.66 5.45 2.42
C LYS A 49 6.42 4.56 2.38
N LEU A 50 6.12 3.86 3.48
CA LEU A 50 4.92 3.04 3.58
C LEU A 50 3.66 3.87 3.35
N PHE A 51 3.49 4.98 4.08
CA PHE A 51 2.32 5.86 3.95
C PHE A 51 2.19 6.49 2.56
N ASN A 52 3.30 6.95 1.99
CA ASN A 52 3.31 7.57 0.66
C ASN A 52 2.98 6.55 -0.43
N ASN A 53 3.47 5.31 -0.32
CA ASN A 53 3.14 4.25 -1.25
C ASN A 53 1.66 3.89 -1.18
N THR A 54 1.11 3.75 0.03
CA THR A 54 -0.33 3.52 0.22
C THR A 54 -1.16 4.65 -0.38
N LYS A 55 -0.76 5.91 -0.18
CA LYS A 55 -1.45 7.07 -0.77
C LYS A 55 -1.42 7.04 -2.31
N LYS A 56 -0.32 6.60 -2.92
CA LYS A 56 -0.18 6.45 -4.38
C LYS A 56 -1.01 5.30 -4.94
N GLU A 57 -1.13 4.19 -4.20
CA GLU A 57 -1.92 3.02 -4.59
C GLU A 57 -3.44 3.18 -4.38
N GLY A 58 -3.85 4.34 -3.84
CA GLY A 58 -5.20 4.63 -3.40
C GLY A 58 -5.45 4.20 -1.95
N GLU A 59 -6.35 4.92 -1.27
CA GLU A 59 -6.72 4.66 0.13
C GLU A 59 -7.08 3.20 0.40
N ILE A 60 -6.82 2.75 1.63
CA ILE A 60 -7.15 1.38 2.04
C ILE A 60 -8.66 1.24 2.15
N ARG A 61 -9.25 0.44 1.24
CA ARG A 61 -10.69 0.13 1.17
C ARG A 61 -11.01 -1.36 1.27
N ASN A 62 -9.99 -2.24 1.33
CA ASN A 62 -10.15 -3.69 1.29
C ASN A 62 -9.27 -4.37 2.34
N LEU A 63 -9.84 -5.38 3.02
CA LEU A 63 -9.20 -6.27 3.99
C LEU A 63 -7.84 -6.81 3.54
N THR A 64 -7.66 -7.16 2.26
CA THR A 64 -6.37 -7.69 1.77
C THR A 64 -5.27 -6.62 1.73
N LYS A 65 -5.61 -5.41 1.29
CA LYS A 65 -4.68 -4.26 1.31
C LYS A 65 -4.39 -3.83 2.75
N ASP A 66 -5.40 -3.87 3.61
CA ASP A 66 -5.27 -3.57 5.03
C ASP A 66 -4.34 -4.55 5.76
N LYS A 67 -4.57 -5.86 5.65
CA LYS A 67 -3.73 -6.88 6.31
C LYS A 67 -2.25 -6.77 5.91
N ARG A 68 -1.97 -6.50 4.63
CA ARG A 68 -0.59 -6.29 4.15
C ARG A 68 -0.02 -5.00 4.74
N PHE A 69 -0.77 -3.90 4.70
CA PHE A 69 -0.34 -2.61 5.21
C PHE A 69 -0.08 -2.63 6.72
N ILE A 70 -1.03 -3.12 7.53
CA ILE A 70 -0.87 -3.28 8.98
C ILE A 70 0.32 -4.18 9.29
N GLY A 71 0.46 -5.31 8.58
CA GLY A 71 1.59 -6.22 8.78
C GLY A 71 2.95 -5.57 8.52
N GLU A 72 3.08 -4.76 7.47
CA GLU A 72 4.32 -4.01 7.19
C GLU A 72 4.54 -2.88 8.19
N TYR A 73 3.49 -2.13 8.55
CA TYR A 73 3.55 -1.11 9.59
C TYR A 73 4.07 -1.69 10.92
N GLU A 74 3.54 -2.83 11.35
CA GLU A 74 3.93 -3.48 12.59
C GLU A 74 5.39 -3.97 12.56
N LYS A 75 5.85 -4.52 11.45
CA LYS A 75 7.26 -4.90 11.29
C LYS A 75 8.18 -3.69 11.45
N ILE A 76 7.83 -2.57 10.82
CA ILE A 76 8.61 -1.34 10.86
C ILE A 76 8.59 -0.74 12.28
N ILE A 77 7.41 -0.53 12.88
CA ILE A 77 7.27 0.09 14.21
C ILE A 77 7.96 -0.75 15.30
N ASN A 78 7.85 -2.08 15.23
CA ASN A 78 8.47 -2.98 16.20
C ASN A 78 9.99 -2.99 16.06
N TYR A 79 10.50 -2.95 14.83
CA TYR A 79 11.94 -2.80 14.59
C TYR A 79 12.44 -1.45 15.12
N LEU A 80 11.81 -0.35 14.74
CA LEU A 80 12.24 0.99 15.16
C LEU A 80 12.24 1.14 16.68
N TYR A 81 11.22 0.60 17.36
CA TYR A 81 11.15 0.60 18.82
C TYR A 81 12.23 -0.28 19.45
N LYS A 82 12.40 -1.52 18.97
CA LYS A 82 13.39 -2.48 19.50
C LYS A 82 14.81 -1.94 19.46
N TYR A 83 15.15 -1.21 18.40
CA TYR A 83 16.49 -0.64 18.19
C TYR A 83 16.60 0.82 18.67
N GLY A 84 15.59 1.35 19.35
CA GLY A 84 15.66 2.67 19.99
C GLY A 84 15.57 3.87 19.04
N TYR A 85 15.20 3.66 17.77
CA TYR A 85 15.00 4.74 16.79
C TYR A 85 13.75 5.58 17.08
N ILE A 86 12.76 4.99 17.76
CA ILE A 86 11.57 5.70 18.26
C ILE A 86 11.37 5.39 19.74
N ARG A 87 10.88 6.38 20.49
CA ARG A 87 10.65 6.24 21.94
C ARG A 87 9.29 5.62 22.26
N ARG A 88 8.27 5.85 21.40
CA ARG A 88 6.91 5.37 21.61
C ARG A 88 6.31 4.92 20.28
N LYS A 89 5.60 3.78 20.28
CA LYS A 89 5.00 3.22 19.05
C LYS A 89 3.81 4.03 18.55
N PHE A 90 3.05 4.64 19.46
CA PHE A 90 1.82 5.34 19.12
C PHE A 90 2.02 6.72 18.47
N ASP A 91 3.25 7.27 18.46
CA ASP A 91 3.56 8.57 17.83
C ASP A 91 3.25 8.58 16.32
N HIS A 92 2.95 7.43 15.72
CA HIS A 92 2.61 7.27 14.31
C HIS A 92 1.19 6.72 14.07
N ASN A 93 0.37 6.58 15.12
CA ASN A 93 -1.00 6.04 15.01
C ASN A 93 -1.93 6.97 14.23
N GLU A 94 -1.73 8.28 14.33
CA GLU A 94 -2.55 9.26 13.58
C GLU A 94 -2.35 9.11 12.06
N LYS A 95 -1.10 8.90 11.62
CA LYS A 95 -0.76 8.65 10.22
C LYS A 95 -1.27 7.29 9.74
N LEU A 96 -1.18 6.27 10.59
CA LEU A 96 -1.79 4.96 10.35
C LEU A 96 -3.30 5.11 10.12
N TYR A 97 -4.00 5.78 11.04
CA TYR A 97 -5.43 6.05 10.93
C TYR A 97 -5.76 6.83 9.66
N SER A 98 -4.98 7.86 9.32
CA SER A 98 -5.19 8.68 8.12
C SER A 98 -4.93 7.95 6.79
N SER A 99 -4.39 6.73 6.82
CA SER A 99 -4.18 5.91 5.63
C SER A 99 -5.44 5.14 5.18
N PHE A 100 -6.46 5.08 6.03
CA PHE A 100 -7.76 4.47 5.75
C PHE A 100 -8.71 5.45 5.05
N SER A 101 -9.67 4.91 4.28
CA SER A 101 -10.67 5.74 3.62
C SER A 101 -11.57 6.47 4.64
N PRO A 102 -12.11 7.66 4.30
CA PRO A 102 -12.98 8.43 5.20
C PRO A 102 -14.15 7.63 5.76
N GLU A 103 -14.72 6.70 4.98
CA GLU A 103 -15.86 5.87 5.39
C GLU A 103 -15.46 4.90 6.52
N ILE A 104 -14.36 4.17 6.32
CA ILE A 104 -13.83 3.23 7.33
C ILE A 104 -13.41 3.99 8.59
N ARG A 105 -12.75 5.14 8.41
CA ARG A 105 -12.32 6.01 9.50
C ARG A 105 -13.48 6.48 10.37
N THR A 106 -14.57 6.90 9.75
CA THR A 106 -15.77 7.39 10.46
C THR A 106 -16.43 6.24 11.22
N SER A 107 -16.63 5.09 10.56
CA SER A 107 -17.25 3.93 11.20
C SER A 107 -16.47 3.43 12.43
N ILE A 108 -15.14 3.34 12.30
CA ILE A 108 -14.27 2.95 13.42
C ILE A 108 -14.40 3.92 14.59
N ILE A 109 -14.40 5.24 14.35
CA ILE A 109 -14.54 6.24 15.42
C ILE A 109 -15.91 6.13 16.09
N GLU A 110 -16.99 5.99 15.32
CA GLU A 110 -18.35 5.86 15.87
C GLU A 110 -18.48 4.62 16.76
N GLU A 111 -17.90 3.49 16.36
CA GLU A 111 -17.85 2.30 17.18
C GLU A 111 -16.99 2.49 18.45
N MET A 112 -15.80 3.09 18.34
CA MET A 112 -14.94 3.32 19.49
C MET A 112 -15.53 4.31 20.50
N ILE A 113 -16.24 5.34 20.04
CA ILE A 113 -16.98 6.28 20.90
C ILE A 113 -18.12 5.54 21.60
N ARG A 114 -18.88 4.72 20.87
CA ARG A 114 -19.97 3.91 21.44
C ARG A 114 -19.47 2.99 22.56
N ASP A 115 -18.31 2.37 22.34
CA ASP A 115 -17.68 1.46 23.30
C ASP A 115 -16.90 2.19 24.41
N LYS A 116 -16.88 3.53 24.40
CA LYS A 116 -16.17 4.41 25.36
C LYS A 116 -14.66 4.15 25.43
N VAL A 117 -14.07 3.74 24.31
CA VAL A 117 -12.65 3.41 24.22
C VAL A 117 -11.81 4.63 23.83
N MET A 118 -12.40 5.62 23.15
CA MET A 118 -11.73 6.90 22.91
C MET A 118 -11.76 7.77 24.17
N ILE A 119 -10.59 8.19 24.63
CA ILE A 119 -10.47 9.12 25.76
C ILE A 119 -10.64 10.53 25.23
N GLN A 120 -11.60 11.28 25.78
CA GLN A 120 -11.74 12.70 25.46
C GLN A 120 -10.62 13.49 26.16
N ALA A 121 -9.85 14.25 25.38
CA ALA A 121 -8.84 15.16 25.88
C ALA A 121 -9.48 16.42 26.47
N ARG A 122 -8.69 17.19 27.25
CA ARG A 122 -9.16 18.41 27.93
C ARG A 122 -9.61 19.52 26.98
N ASP A 123 -9.14 19.48 25.73
CA ASP A 123 -9.50 20.39 24.65
C ASP A 123 -10.81 19.99 23.93
N GLY A 124 -11.45 18.90 24.34
CA GLY A 124 -12.66 18.37 23.73
C GLY A 124 -12.41 17.44 22.54
N GLY A 125 -11.15 17.27 22.11
CA GLY A 125 -10.75 16.29 21.10
C GLY A 125 -10.76 14.86 21.64
N TYR A 126 -10.59 13.87 20.75
CA TYR A 126 -10.48 12.46 21.13
C TYR A 126 -9.05 11.94 20.90
N ILE A 127 -8.50 11.27 21.91
CA ILE A 127 -7.19 10.62 21.84
C ILE A 127 -7.36 9.28 21.11
N VAL A 128 -6.57 9.08 20.05
CA VAL A 128 -6.52 7.82 19.32
C VAL A 128 -5.93 6.74 20.23
N PRO A 129 -6.63 5.60 20.44
CA PRO A 129 -6.17 4.54 21.32
C PRO A 129 -4.93 3.82 20.80
N GLU A 130 -4.37 2.91 21.61
CA GLU A 130 -3.23 2.09 21.22
C GLU A 130 -3.51 1.24 19.97
N ILE A 131 -2.45 0.86 19.28
CA ILE A 131 -2.57 0.17 17.98
C ILE A 131 -3.31 -1.16 18.07
N GLU A 132 -3.18 -1.89 19.17
CA GLU A 132 -3.87 -3.18 19.36
C GLU A 132 -5.39 -2.99 19.37
N VAL A 133 -5.86 -1.96 20.07
CA VAL A 133 -7.26 -1.56 20.09
C VAL A 133 -7.68 -1.10 18.71
N LEU A 134 -6.92 -0.20 18.08
CA LEU A 134 -7.26 0.29 16.75
C LEU A 134 -7.38 -0.84 15.71
N LYS A 135 -6.50 -1.84 15.78
CA LYS A 135 -6.54 -3.03 14.93
C LYS A 135 -7.80 -3.87 15.12
N SER A 136 -8.30 -4.03 16.35
CA SER A 136 -9.50 -4.85 16.57
C SER A 136 -10.73 -4.22 15.90
N TYR A 137 -10.85 -2.89 15.96
CA TYR A 137 -11.94 -2.17 15.30
C TYR A 137 -11.78 -2.13 13.78
N ILE A 138 -10.57 -1.90 13.25
CA ILE A 138 -10.31 -1.99 11.80
C ILE A 138 -10.69 -3.36 11.27
N LYS A 139 -10.27 -4.43 11.95
CA LYS A 139 -10.57 -5.81 11.55
C LYS A 139 -12.08 -6.06 11.56
N LYS A 140 -12.77 -5.67 12.64
CA LYS A 140 -14.22 -5.83 12.80
C LYS A 140 -14.99 -5.09 11.70
N GLU A 141 -14.59 -3.86 11.40
CA GLU A 141 -15.23 -3.06 10.35
C GLU A 141 -15.06 -3.68 8.97
N LEU A 142 -13.82 -4.08 8.63
CA LEU A 142 -13.55 -4.68 7.32
C LEU A 142 -14.17 -6.06 7.15
N GLU A 143 -14.28 -6.87 8.21
CA GLU A 143 -15.03 -8.13 8.20
C GLU A 143 -16.54 -7.89 8.03
N THR A 144 -17.08 -6.84 8.65
CA THR A 144 -18.50 -6.46 8.50
C THR A 144 -18.81 -5.98 7.09
N VAL A 145 -17.90 -5.23 6.45
CA VAL A 145 -18.02 -4.82 5.05
C VAL A 145 -18.05 -6.03 4.11
N ILE A 146 -17.23 -7.05 4.35
CA ILE A 146 -17.24 -8.30 3.56
C ILE A 146 -18.58 -9.03 3.73
N ILE A 147 -19.00 -9.28 4.97
CA ILE A 147 -20.28 -9.96 5.24
C ILE A 147 -21.47 -9.19 4.63
N SER A 148 -21.43 -7.86 4.68
CA SER A 148 -22.47 -7.01 4.10
C SER A 148 -22.48 -7.10 2.58
N ARG A 149 -21.30 -7.16 1.95
CA ARG A 149 -21.17 -7.36 0.51
C ARG A 149 -21.63 -8.74 0.07
N ASP A 150 -21.22 -9.80 0.76
CA ASP A 150 -21.64 -11.17 0.49
C ASP A 150 -23.17 -11.30 0.64
N ARG A 151 -23.75 -10.69 1.68
CA ARG A 151 -25.22 -10.64 1.84
C ARG A 151 -25.92 -9.85 0.74
N VAL A 152 -25.31 -8.79 0.23
CA VAL A 152 -25.83 -8.03 -0.91
C VAL A 152 -25.73 -8.87 -2.19
N GLU A 153 -24.61 -9.57 -2.42
CA GLU A 153 -24.41 -10.45 -3.57
C GLU A 153 -25.36 -11.66 -3.53
N ASP A 154 -25.59 -12.24 -2.34
CA ASP A 154 -26.59 -13.28 -2.10
C ASP A 154 -28.01 -12.78 -2.32
N LYS A 155 -28.36 -11.58 -1.83
CA LYS A 155 -29.65 -10.93 -2.11
C LYS A 155 -29.84 -10.64 -3.59
N ILE A 156 -28.83 -10.11 -4.27
CA ILE A 156 -28.86 -9.88 -5.72
C ILE A 156 -29.03 -11.21 -6.46
N SER A 157 -28.36 -12.28 -6.01
CA SER A 157 -28.47 -13.61 -6.61
C SER A 157 -29.86 -14.24 -6.38
N GLN A 158 -30.42 -14.08 -5.19
CA GLN A 158 -31.79 -14.49 -4.84
C GLN A 158 -32.84 -13.67 -5.59
N ASP A 159 -32.65 -12.36 -5.72
CA ASP A 159 -33.54 -11.46 -6.46
C ASP A 159 -33.46 -11.72 -7.97
N LYS A 160 -32.28 -12.09 -8.50
CA LYS A 160 -32.12 -12.58 -9.88
C LYS A 160 -32.87 -13.89 -10.11
N LEU A 161 -32.93 -14.77 -9.11
CA LEU A 161 -33.67 -16.02 -9.17
C LEU A 161 -35.19 -15.82 -9.07
N ASN A 162 -35.64 -14.91 -8.19
CA ASN A 162 -37.05 -14.62 -7.94
C ASN A 162 -37.67 -13.68 -8.99
N TYR A 163 -36.89 -12.76 -9.56
CA TYR A 163 -37.33 -11.78 -10.55
C TYR A 163 -36.42 -11.74 -11.80
N PRO A 164 -36.27 -12.87 -12.52
CA PRO A 164 -35.34 -12.97 -13.66
C PRO A 164 -35.67 -12.03 -14.83
N HIS A 165 -36.93 -11.59 -14.94
CA HIS A 165 -37.38 -10.67 -15.98
C HIS A 165 -36.84 -9.24 -15.81
N LEU A 166 -36.65 -8.77 -14.56
CA LEU A 166 -36.10 -7.44 -14.29
C LEU A 166 -34.64 -7.33 -14.70
N TYR A 167 -33.87 -8.41 -14.50
CA TYR A 167 -32.44 -8.46 -14.84
C TYR A 167 -32.19 -8.76 -16.33
N LYS A 168 -33.04 -9.55 -16.99
CA LYS A 168 -33.00 -9.74 -18.46
C LYS A 168 -33.27 -8.44 -19.23
N ALA A 169 -34.17 -7.59 -18.74
CA ALA A 169 -34.45 -6.29 -19.35
C ALA A 169 -33.23 -5.34 -19.27
N GLN A 170 -32.46 -5.42 -18.18
CA GLN A 170 -31.24 -4.64 -17.99
C GLN A 170 -30.09 -5.18 -18.85
N GLU A 171 -29.87 -6.49 -18.90
CA GLU A 171 -28.86 -7.11 -19.78
C GLU A 171 -29.11 -6.81 -21.25
N ASN A 172 -30.38 -6.83 -21.69
CA ASN A 172 -30.75 -6.46 -23.06
C ASN A 172 -30.52 -4.97 -23.33
N LYS A 173 -30.74 -4.10 -22.34
CA LYS A 173 -30.46 -2.67 -22.47
C LYS A 173 -28.96 -2.37 -22.56
N VAL A 174 -28.14 -3.03 -21.74
CA VAL A 174 -26.67 -2.92 -21.78
C VAL A 174 -26.14 -3.46 -23.10
N LYS A 175 -26.61 -4.62 -23.57
CA LYS A 175 -26.24 -5.15 -24.90
C LYS A 175 -26.62 -4.22 -26.04
N PHE A 176 -27.82 -3.63 -25.97
CA PHE A 176 -28.27 -2.67 -26.98
C PHE A 176 -27.36 -1.42 -26.99
N GLU A 177 -26.98 -0.88 -25.82
CA GLU A 177 -26.06 0.25 -25.72
C GLU A 177 -24.65 -0.09 -26.22
N ASP A 178 -24.10 -1.27 -25.89
CA ASP A 178 -22.79 -1.74 -26.38
C ASP A 178 -22.78 -1.93 -27.91
N GLU A 179 -23.81 -2.57 -28.48
CA GLU A 179 -23.96 -2.72 -29.94
C GLU A 179 -24.09 -1.36 -30.63
N THR A 180 -24.78 -0.39 -30.00
CA THR A 180 -24.93 0.97 -30.53
C THR A 180 -23.59 1.72 -30.53
N MET A 181 -22.81 1.57 -29.46
CA MET A 181 -21.47 2.16 -29.33
C MET A 181 -20.47 1.54 -30.30
N GLU A 182 -20.50 0.22 -30.49
CA GLU A 182 -19.63 -0.49 -31.42
C GLU A 182 -19.94 -0.15 -32.88
N ASN A 183 -21.23 -0.05 -33.22
CA ASN A 183 -21.66 0.43 -34.54
C ASN A 183 -21.20 1.87 -34.81
N SER A 184 -21.32 2.75 -33.80
CA SER A 184 -20.85 4.14 -33.89
C SER A 184 -19.33 4.21 -34.08
N LEU A 185 -18.58 3.35 -33.39
CA LEU A 185 -17.12 3.26 -33.50
C LEU A 185 -16.68 2.80 -34.89
N ASN A 186 -17.37 1.82 -35.47
CA ASN A 186 -17.09 1.31 -36.80
C ASN A 186 -17.40 2.36 -37.88
N GLN A 187 -18.49 3.13 -37.75
CA GLN A 187 -18.78 4.25 -38.64
C GLN A 187 -17.69 5.34 -38.59
N LEU A 188 -17.16 5.65 -37.40
CA LEU A 188 -16.06 6.62 -37.27
C LEU A 188 -14.76 6.12 -37.90
N LYS A 189 -14.45 4.82 -37.79
CA LYS A 189 -13.29 4.21 -38.46
C LYS A 189 -13.40 4.31 -39.98
N ASP A 190 -14.57 4.04 -40.54
CA ASP A 190 -14.82 4.16 -41.97
C ASP A 190 -14.73 5.60 -42.47
N LEU A 191 -15.19 6.57 -41.68
CA LEU A 191 -15.04 7.99 -41.99
C LEU A 191 -13.56 8.42 -41.97
N ASN A 192 -12.80 8.00 -40.96
CA ASN A 192 -11.38 8.29 -40.88
C ASN A 192 -10.61 7.69 -42.06
N LYS A 193 -10.92 6.45 -42.46
CA LYS A 193 -10.34 5.83 -43.66
C LYS A 193 -10.61 6.63 -44.92
N LYS A 194 -11.86 7.11 -45.11
CA LYS A 194 -12.23 7.97 -46.25
C LYS A 194 -11.53 9.34 -46.22
N ILE A 195 -11.27 9.88 -45.02
CA ILE A 195 -10.52 11.13 -44.84
C ILE A 195 -9.06 10.91 -45.24
N GLU A 196 -8.43 9.83 -44.79
CA GLU A 196 -7.04 9.47 -45.16
C GLU A 196 -6.89 9.21 -46.67
N GLU A 197 -7.86 8.53 -47.29
CA GLU A 197 -7.87 8.31 -48.74
C GLU A 197 -8.03 9.62 -49.54
N LYS A 198 -8.78 10.60 -49.03
CA LYS A 198 -8.90 11.94 -49.62
C LYS A 198 -7.68 12.83 -49.40
N GLN A 199 -6.87 12.54 -48.37
CA GLN A 199 -5.65 13.28 -48.06
C GLN A 199 -4.39 12.71 -48.73
N ARG A 200 -4.49 11.59 -49.46
CA ARG A 200 -3.38 11.11 -50.30
C ARG A 200 -3.12 12.12 -51.44
N PRO A 201 -1.90 12.68 -51.57
CA PRO A 201 -1.58 13.56 -52.69
C PRO A 201 -1.69 12.78 -54.01
N ARG A 202 -2.34 13.38 -55.02
CA ARG A 202 -2.25 12.91 -56.42
C ARG A 202 -0.80 13.06 -56.88
N ILE A 203 0.00 12.01 -56.73
CA ILE A 203 1.23 11.87 -57.52
C ILE A 203 0.77 11.44 -58.91
N GLN A 204 0.50 12.41 -59.77
CA GLN A 204 0.53 12.19 -61.22
C GLN A 204 2.00 12.03 -61.59
N ASN A 205 2.43 10.79 -61.82
CA ASN A 205 3.67 10.52 -62.53
C ASN A 205 3.49 11.06 -63.95
N GLN A 206 4.24 12.13 -64.25
CA GLN A 206 4.77 12.35 -65.58
C GLN A 206 5.74 11.20 -65.84
N GLU A 207 5.35 10.26 -66.70
CA GLU A 207 6.27 9.42 -67.46
C GLU A 207 5.42 8.70 -68.50
N GLU A 208 5.23 9.36 -69.64
CA GLU A 208 5.12 8.78 -70.98
C GLU A 208 4.73 9.90 -71.95
N GLU A 209 5.72 10.62 -72.48
CA GLU A 209 5.74 10.99 -73.91
C GLU A 209 7.13 11.51 -74.30
N LYS A 210 7.84 10.63 -75.02
CA LYS A 210 8.79 10.82 -76.13
C LYS A 210 9.70 12.05 -76.19
#